data_AF-Q658S4-F1
#
_entry.id   AF-Q658S4-F1
#
_cell.length_a   1.000
_cell.length_b   1.000
_cell.length_c   1.000
_cell.angle_alpha   90.00
_cell.angle_beta   90.00
_cell.angle_gamma   90.00
#
_symmetry.space_group_name_H-M   'P 1'
#
loop_
_entity.id
_entity.type
_entity.pdbx_description
1 polymer ?
#
loop_
_entity_poly.entity_id
_entity_poly.type
_entity_poly.pdbx_seq_one_letter_code
_entity_poly.pdbx_strand_id
1 'polypeptide(L)'
;GFAATRLLQKKTCIVHKMNKEVMPSIQSLDALVKEKKVKIKGLQGKGPGGPPPKGLMYSVNPNKVDDLSKFGKNIANMCRGIPTYMAEEMQEASLFFYSGTCYTTSVLWIVDISFCGDTVEN
;
A
#
# COMPACT_ATOMS: atom_id res chain seq x y z
N GLY A 1 2.69 8.71 -10.14
CA GLY A 1 1.65 7.73 -10.52
C GLY A 1 1.00 7.22 -9.25
N PHE A 2 -0.23 6.72 -9.37
CA PHE A 2 -0.95 6.13 -8.26
C PHE A 2 -0.94 4.61 -8.38
N ALA A 3 -0.98 3.95 -7.23
CA ALA A 3 -1.33 2.55 -7.12
C ALA A 3 -2.65 2.45 -6.37
N ALA A 4 -3.35 1.34 -6.60
CA ALA A 4 -4.60 1.07 -5.91
C ALA A 4 -4.63 -0.40 -5.49
N THR A 5 -5.21 -0.65 -4.33
CA THR A 5 -5.34 -2.00 -3.77
C THR A 5 -6.79 -2.22 -3.39
N ARG A 6 -7.41 -3.24 -3.98
CA ARG A 6 -8.77 -3.66 -3.62
C ARG A 6 -8.70 -4.67 -2.49
N LEU A 7 -9.09 -4.25 -1.29
CA LEU A 7 -9.14 -5.11 -0.12
C LEU A 7 -10.45 -5.91 -0.14
N LEU A 8 -10.39 -7.14 -0.66
CA LEU A 8 -11.57 -7.97 -0.91
C LEU A 8 -12.37 -8.26 0.37
N GLN A 9 -11.69 -8.57 1.47
CA GLN A 9 -12.32 -8.85 2.78
C GLN A 9 -13.05 -7.63 3.33
N LYS A 10 -12.51 -6.43 3.09
CA LYS A 10 -13.01 -5.15 3.61
C LYS A 10 -14.00 -4.46 2.66
N LYS A 11 -14.14 -4.97 1.44
CA LYS A 11 -14.95 -4.36 0.37
C LYS A 11 -14.63 -2.87 0.18
N THR A 12 -13.34 -2.52 0.24
CA THR A 12 -12.84 -1.15 0.06
C THR A 12 -11.70 -1.12 -0.95
N CYS A 13 -11.53 0.01 -1.65
CA CYS A 13 -10.39 0.26 -2.52
C CYS A 13 -9.51 1.34 -1.88
N ILE A 14 -8.21 1.09 -1.73
CA ILE A 14 -7.28 2.09 -1.21
C ILE A 14 -6.41 2.57 -2.35
N VAL A 15 -6.36 3.89 -2.56
CA VAL A 15 -5.50 4.53 -3.56
C VAL A 15 -4.41 5.30 -2.85
N HIS A 16 -3.17 5.19 -3.32
CA HIS A 16 -2.05 5.93 -2.75
C HIS A 16 -1.06 6.34 -3.83
N LYS A 17 -0.26 7.38 -3.55
CA LYS A 17 0.88 7.72 -4.41
C LYS A 17 1.93 6.61 -4.30
N MET A 18 2.49 6.22 -5.44
CA MET A 18 3.60 5.26 -5.46
C MET A 18 4.88 5.93 -4.97
N ASN A 19 5.52 5.33 -3.95
CA ASN A 19 6.89 5.65 -3.60
C ASN A 19 7.82 5.03 -4.66
N LYS A 20 8.40 5.85 -5.53
CA LYS A 20 9.25 5.39 -6.64
C LYS A 20 10.61 4.87 -6.18
N GLU A 21 11.04 5.19 -4.96
CA GLU A 21 12.32 4.73 -4.41
C GLU A 21 12.22 3.28 -3.91
N VAL A 22 11.02 2.89 -3.44
CA VAL A 22 10.75 1.56 -2.88
C VAL A 22 10.04 0.65 -3.88
N MET A 23 9.11 1.20 -4.68
CA MET A 23 8.39 0.39 -5.66
C MET A 23 9.27 0.03 -6.86
N PRO A 24 9.37 -1.25 -7.22
CA PRO A 24 10.07 -1.67 -8.42
C PRO A 24 9.40 -1.11 -9.68
N SER A 25 10.20 -0.90 -10.73
CA SER A 25 9.66 -0.60 -12.06
C SER A 25 8.97 -1.84 -12.63
N ILE A 26 7.99 -1.66 -13.53
CA ILE A 26 7.30 -2.79 -14.16
C ILE A 26 8.28 -3.77 -14.83
N GLN A 27 9.34 -3.25 -15.45
CA GLN A 27 10.39 -4.08 -16.07
C GLN A 27 11.17 -4.91 -15.04
N SER A 28 11.44 -4.34 -13.86
CA SER A 28 12.11 -5.09 -12.79
C SER A 28 11.18 -6.07 -12.09
N LEU A 29 9.88 -5.80 -12.04
CA LEU A 29 8.86 -6.77 -11.60
C LEU A 29 8.88 -8.04 -12.45
N ASP A 30 8.91 -7.92 -13.78
CA ASP A 30 8.96 -9.08 -14.68
C ASP A 30 10.19 -9.96 -14.43
N ALA A 31 11.34 -9.33 -14.15
CA ALA A 31 12.56 -10.04 -13.79
C ALA A 31 12.44 -10.70 -12.40
N LEU A 32 11.90 -10.00 -11.40
CA LEU A 32 11.74 -10.53 -10.04
C LEU A 32 10.80 -11.75 -9.98
N VAL A 33 9.71 -11.71 -10.75
CA VAL A 33 8.77 -12.84 -10.90
C VAL A 33 9.48 -14.04 -11.55
N LYS A 34 10.26 -13.81 -12.61
CA LYS A 34 11.03 -14.86 -13.30
C LYS A 34 12.13 -15.47 -12.42
N GLU A 35 12.82 -14.65 -11.63
CA GLU A 35 13.92 -15.10 -10.77
C GLU A 35 13.45 -15.78 -9.47
N LYS A 36 12.14 -15.83 -9.18
CA LYS A 36 11.57 -16.28 -7.89
C LYS A 36 12.25 -15.62 -6.67
N LYS A 37 12.83 -14.43 -6.84
CA LYS A 37 13.33 -13.60 -5.73
C LYS A 37 12.16 -12.79 -5.21
N VAL A 38 11.27 -13.49 -4.51
CA VAL A 38 9.93 -13.00 -4.19
C VAL A 38 9.94 -11.92 -3.11
N LYS A 39 11.06 -11.55 -2.47
CA LYS A 39 11.07 -10.45 -1.50
C LYS A 39 12.15 -9.44 -1.84
N ILE A 40 11.78 -8.16 -1.99
CA ILE A 40 12.78 -7.09 -2.09
C ILE A 40 13.56 -7.06 -0.78
N LYS A 41 14.88 -7.29 -0.87
CA LYS A 41 15.83 -7.38 0.25
C LYS A 41 15.97 -6.11 1.10
N GLY A 42 15.14 -5.08 0.91
CA GLY A 42 15.15 -3.82 1.66
C GLY A 42 14.05 -3.68 2.73
N LEU A 43 13.06 -4.59 2.76
CA LEU A 43 11.90 -4.53 3.67
C LEU A 43 11.98 -5.50 4.86
N GLN A 44 13.09 -6.24 5.01
CA GLN A 44 13.28 -7.07 6.19
C GLN A 44 13.54 -6.16 7.41
N GLY A 45 12.48 -5.85 8.15
CA GLY A 45 12.60 -5.50 9.56
C GLY A 45 13.45 -6.58 10.24
N LYS A 46 14.52 -6.17 10.92
CA LYS A 46 15.45 -7.08 11.58
C LYS A 46 14.77 -7.77 12.77
N GLY A 47 14.04 -8.86 12.53
CA GLY A 47 13.49 -9.72 13.60
C GLY A 47 12.58 -9.00 14.61
N PRO A 48 12.25 -9.66 15.72
CA PRO A 48 11.52 -9.03 16.82
C PRO A 48 12.43 -7.96 17.45
N GLY A 49 12.10 -6.68 17.23
CA GLY A 49 12.87 -5.53 17.76
C GLY A 49 13.66 -4.71 16.74
N GLY A 50 13.59 -5.04 15.45
CA GLY A 50 14.14 -4.19 14.38
C GLY A 50 13.26 -2.97 14.09
N PRO A 51 13.82 -1.87 13.54
CA PRO A 51 13.00 -0.75 13.08
C PRO A 51 11.97 -1.24 12.04
N PRO A 52 10.77 -0.63 11.99
CA PRO A 52 9.75 -0.97 11.01
C PRO A 52 10.36 -1.02 9.60
N PRO A 53 9.91 -1.95 8.72
CA PRO A 53 10.34 -1.96 7.33
C PRO A 53 10.29 -0.55 6.73
N LYS A 54 11.36 -0.15 6.04
CA LYS A 54 11.45 1.17 5.42
C LYS A 54 10.26 1.39 4.46
N GLY A 55 9.34 2.27 4.87
CA GLY A 55 8.58 3.14 3.96
C GLY A 55 7.37 2.57 3.21
N LEU A 56 6.54 1.71 3.81
CA LEU A 56 5.26 1.33 3.16
C LEU A 56 4.08 1.23 4.13
N MET A 57 4.11 1.99 5.22
CA MET A 57 2.92 2.23 6.02
C MET A 57 2.22 3.49 5.50
N TYR A 58 0.92 3.37 5.27
CA TYR A 58 0.09 4.43 4.75
C TYR A 58 -1.05 4.73 5.72
N SER A 59 -1.26 5.99 6.05
CA SER A 59 -2.41 6.45 6.82
C SER A 59 -3.59 6.64 5.88
N VAL A 60 -4.70 5.95 6.13
CA VAL A 60 -5.91 6.05 5.31
C VAL A 60 -6.75 7.24 5.76
N ASN A 61 -7.07 8.13 4.84
CA ASN A 61 -8.01 9.21 5.08
C ASN A 61 -9.42 8.64 5.27
N PRO A 62 -10.14 9.01 6.34
CA PRO A 62 -11.51 8.52 6.57
C PRO A 62 -12.52 9.03 5.54
N ASN A 63 -12.19 10.08 4.78
CA ASN A 63 -13.05 10.61 3.74
C ASN A 63 -12.91 9.81 2.45
N LYS A 64 -14.05 9.49 1.84
CA LYS A 64 -14.10 8.82 0.55
C LYS A 64 -13.58 9.72 -0.55
N VAL A 65 -13.05 9.11 -1.59
CA VAL A 65 -12.72 9.81 -2.83
C VAL A 65 -13.97 9.91 -3.70
N ASP A 66 -14.36 11.14 -4.02
CA ASP A 66 -15.57 11.41 -4.82
C ASP A 66 -15.35 11.22 -6.33
N ASP A 67 -14.13 11.45 -6.81
CA ASP A 67 -13.81 11.40 -8.25
C ASP A 67 -12.60 10.51 -8.52
N LEU A 68 -12.89 9.27 -8.95
CA LEU A 68 -11.88 8.29 -9.32
C LEU A 68 -11.16 8.60 -10.63
N SER A 69 -11.72 9.47 -11.49
CA SER A 69 -11.13 9.76 -12.80
C SER A 69 -9.75 10.43 -12.68
N LYS A 70 -9.51 11.11 -11.54
CA LYS A 70 -8.24 11.74 -11.16
C LYS A 70 -7.07 10.75 -11.06
N PHE A 71 -7.34 9.46 -10.93
CA PHE A 71 -6.31 8.40 -10.83
C PHE A 71 -6.10 7.64 -12.14
N GLY A 72 -6.84 7.99 -13.20
CA GLY A 72 -6.76 7.35 -14.51
C GLY A 72 -7.71 6.15 -14.67
N LYS A 73 -7.95 5.78 -15.93
CA LYS A 73 -8.99 4.81 -16.34
C LYS A 73 -8.84 3.43 -15.68
N ASN A 74 -7.62 2.93 -15.52
CA ASN A 74 -7.38 1.62 -14.94
C ASN A 74 -7.79 1.56 -13.47
N ILE A 75 -7.40 2.55 -12.67
CA ILE A 75 -7.76 2.63 -11.24
C ILE A 75 -9.26 2.89 -11.11
N ALA A 76 -9.82 3.82 -11.89
CA ALA A 76 -11.25 4.10 -11.89
C ALA A 76 -12.09 2.85 -12.18
N ASN A 77 -11.67 2.03 -13.16
CA ASN A 77 -12.35 0.76 -13.47
C ASN A 77 -12.17 -0.28 -12.35
N MET A 78 -10.98 -0.40 -11.77
CA MET A 78 -10.70 -1.39 -10.73
C MET A 78 -11.47 -1.12 -9.43
N CYS A 79 -11.60 0.15 -9.04
CA CYS A 79 -12.29 0.58 -7.82
C CYS A 79 -13.78 0.89 -8.03
N ARG A 80 -14.32 0.73 -9.24
CA ARG A 80 -15.70 1.08 -9.57
C ARG A 80 -16.70 0.32 -8.69
N GLY A 81 -17.66 1.05 -8.11
CA GLY A 81 -18.74 0.47 -7.30
C GLY A 81 -18.30 0.09 -5.87
N ILE A 82 -17.14 0.56 -5.43
CA ILE A 82 -16.56 0.23 -4.12
C ILE A 82 -16.16 1.53 -3.43
N PRO A 83 -16.44 1.71 -2.13
CA PRO A 83 -15.88 2.80 -1.35
C PRO A 83 -14.37 2.88 -1.56
N THR A 84 -13.90 4.05 -1.97
CA THR A 84 -12.48 4.27 -2.26
C THR A 84 -11.96 5.33 -1.32
N TYR A 85 -10.80 5.09 -0.72
CA TYR A 85 -10.16 6.00 0.21
C TYR A 85 -8.73 6.28 -0.24
N MET A 86 -8.27 7.50 -0.01
CA MET A 86 -6.89 7.87 -0.28
C MET A 86 -6.04 7.58 0.95
N ALA A 87 -4.85 7.04 0.74
CA ALA A 87 -3.88 6.85 1.79
C ALA A 87 -2.57 7.59 1.50
N GLU A 88 -1.98 8.15 2.55
CA GLU A 88 -0.75 8.93 2.49
C GLU A 88 0.37 8.19 3.20
N GLU A 89 1.54 8.18 2.60
CA GLU A 89 2.71 7.51 3.17
C GLU A 89 3.10 8.20 4.48
N MET A 90 3.26 7.39 5.53
CA MET A 90 3.69 7.89 6.82
C MET A 90 5.17 8.25 6.78
N GLN A 91 5.51 9.42 7.30
CA GLN A 91 6.91 9.83 7.46
C GLN A 91 7.56 8.99 8.56
N GLU A 92 8.88 8.77 8.49
CA GLU A 92 9.59 7.91 9.44
C GLU A 92 9.31 8.26 10.92
N ALA A 93 9.25 9.56 11.23
CA ALA A 93 8.94 10.01 12.58
C ALA A 93 7.54 9.57 13.05
N SER A 94 6.53 9.59 12.17
CA SER A 94 5.17 9.20 12.53
C SER A 94 5.00 7.69 12.70
N LEU A 95 5.88 6.88 12.11
CA LEU A 95 5.86 5.42 12.29
C LEU A 95 6.10 5.00 13.74
N PHE A 96 6.93 5.75 14.47
CA PHE A 96 7.27 5.44 15.87
C PHE A 96 6.11 5.71 16.84
N PHE A 97 5.17 6.57 16.46
CA PHE A 97 4.08 7.03 17.33
C PHE A 97 2.71 6.55 16.88
N TYR A 98 2.62 5.82 15.76
CA TYR A 98 1.34 5.35 15.25
C TYR A 98 0.85 4.15 16.07
N SER A 99 -0.28 4.32 16.74
CA SER A 99 -0.92 3.30 17.60
C SER A 99 -2.25 2.77 17.05
N GLY A 100 -2.62 3.14 15.83
CA GLY A 100 -3.85 2.68 15.19
C GLY A 100 -3.74 1.27 14.61
N THR A 101 -4.87 0.72 14.18
CA THR A 101 -4.93 -0.59 13.51
C THR A 101 -4.43 -0.49 12.08
N CYS A 102 -3.73 -1.53 11.62
CA CYS A 102 -3.23 -1.64 10.26
C CYS A 102 -3.63 -2.96 9.61
N TYR A 103 -3.96 -2.91 8.33
CA TYR A 103 -4.13 -4.05 7.46
C TYR A 103 -2.92 -4.17 6.53
N THR A 104 -2.10 -5.19 6.75
CA THR A 104 -0.96 -5.49 5.90
C THR A 104 -1.35 -6.42 4.77
N THR A 105 -1.01 -6.04 3.55
CA THR A 105 -1.21 -6.83 2.33
C THR A 105 0.07 -6.90 1.53
N SER A 106 0.32 -8.05 0.93
CA SER A 106 1.48 -8.24 0.07
C SER A 106 1.07 -7.98 -1.38
N VAL A 107 1.65 -6.96 -2.00
CA VAL A 107 1.45 -6.68 -3.43
C VAL A 107 2.42 -7.55 -4.22
N LEU A 108 1.87 -8.51 -4.97
CA LEU A 108 2.61 -9.44 -5.83
C LEU A 108 3.67 -10.27 -5.07
N TRP A 109 3.50 -10.43 -3.74
CA TRP A 109 4.47 -11.04 -2.81
C TRP A 109 5.82 -10.33 -2.65
N ILE A 110 6.08 -9.31 -3.49
CA ILE A 110 7.35 -8.60 -3.62
C ILE A 110 7.49 -7.48 -2.59
N VAL A 111 6.36 -6.85 -2.26
CA VAL A 111 6.28 -5.64 -1.46
C VAL A 111 5.14 -5.76 -0.46
N ASP A 112 5.45 -5.66 0.84
CA ASP A 112 4.44 -5.60 1.89
C ASP A 112 4.04 -4.14 2.13
N ILE A 113 2.73 -3.87 2.05
CA ILE A 113 2.14 -2.56 2.27
C ILE A 113 1.17 -2.66 3.44
N SER A 114 1.27 -1.73 4.37
CA SER A 114 0.35 -1.61 5.50
C SER A 114 -0.52 -0.38 5.33
N PHE A 115 -1.83 -0.56 5.26
CA PHE A 115 -2.80 0.53 5.31
C PHE A 115 -3.33 0.65 6.72
N CYS A 116 -3.33 1.84 7.31
CA CYS A 116 -3.66 2.03 8.71
C CYS A 116 -4.76 3.07 8.92
N GLY A 117 -5.69 2.78 9.83
CA GLY A 117 -6.80 3.64 10.22
C GLY A 117 -8.15 2.90 10.24
N ASP A 118 -9.15 3.53 10.85
CA ASP A 118 -10.44 2.90 11.18
C ASP A 118 -11.19 2.32 9.95
N THR A 119 -10.97 2.90 8.77
CA THR A 119 -11.57 2.43 7.51
C THR A 119 -11.12 1.03 7.09
N VAL A 120 -10.02 0.52 7.66
CA VAL A 120 -9.53 -0.84 7.44
C VAL A 120 -9.75 -1.75 8.66
N GLU A 121 -10.46 -1.29 9.70
CA GLU A 121 -10.95 -2.13 10.81
C GLU A 121 -12.05 -3.09 10.35
N ASN A 122 -12.31 -4.14 11.13
CA ASN A 122 -13.33 -5.16 10.81
C ASN A 122 -14.69 -4.71 11.33
#